data_AF-A0A2V9WIE0-F1
#
_entry.id   AF-A0A2V9WIE0-F1
#
_cell.length_a   1.000
_cell.length_b   1.000
_cell.length_c   1.000
_cell.angle_alpha   90.00
_cell.angle_beta   90.00
_cell.angle_gamma   90.00
#
_symmetry.space_group_name_H-M   'P 1'
#
loop_
_entity.id
_entity.type
_entity.pdbx_description
1 polymer ?
#
loop_
_entity_poly.entity_id
_entity_poly.type
_entity_poly.pdbx_seq_one_letter_code
_entity_poly.pdbx_strand_id
1 'polypeptide(L)' 'MFEETETKRTQEFTLRWSPDRGSSFREIVRQQWNFSSPDGTRETEDYAVDLSNVTLLDLTIEPDKENCKARASLLSLRLA' A
#
# COMPACT_ATOMS: atom_id res chain seq x y z
N MET A 1 7.62 1.17 1.02
CA MET A 1 8.12 2.16 0.06
C MET A 1 7.78 1.73 -1.35
N PHE A 2 7.11 2.62 -2.08
CA PHE A 2 6.81 2.48 -3.49
C PHE A 2 7.70 3.44 -4.30
N GLU A 3 7.96 3.06 -5.55
CA GLU A 3 8.70 3.89 -6.51
C GLU A 3 8.06 3.77 -7.89
N GLU A 4 7.92 4.92 -8.55
CA GLU A 4 7.40 5.07 -9.91
C GLU A 4 8.10 6.27 -10.56
N THR A 5 8.96 6.00 -11.53
CA THR A 5 9.77 7.02 -12.22
C THR A 5 9.34 7.26 -13.66
N GLU A 6 8.46 6.41 -14.20
CA GLU A 6 8.15 6.34 -15.62
C GLU A 6 6.80 6.99 -15.96
N THR A 7 5.76 6.67 -15.18
CA THR A 7 4.38 7.04 -15.51
C THR A 7 3.73 7.88 -14.42
N LYS A 8 3.09 8.99 -14.80
CA LYS A 8 2.22 9.73 -13.90
C LYS A 8 0.92 8.95 -13.70
N ARG A 9 0.63 8.56 -12.45
CA ARG A 9 -0.57 7.79 -12.10
C ARG A 9 -0.97 7.99 -10.65
N THR A 10 -2.22 7.67 -10.36
CA THR A 10 -2.79 7.74 -9.02
C THR A 10 -2.88 6.33 -8.46
N GLN A 11 -1.97 5.95 -7.56
CA GLN A 11 -1.98 4.63 -6.92
C GLN A 11 -2.77 4.69 -5.61
N GLU A 12 -3.49 3.62 -5.26
CA GLU A 12 -3.99 3.41 -3.91
C GLU A 12 -3.44 2.09 -3.35
N PHE A 13 -3.09 2.08 -2.07
CA PHE A 13 -2.91 0.82 -1.35
C PHE A 13 -3.80 0.77 -0.12
N THR A 14 -4.22 -0.43 0.24
CA THR A 14 -4.91 -0.72 1.49
C THR A 14 -4.12 -1.76 2.26
N LEU A 15 -3.85 -1.47 3.52
CA LEU A 15 -3.27 -2.40 4.47
C LEU A 15 -4.35 -2.85 5.45
N ARG A 16 -4.52 -4.16 5.61
CA ARG A 16 -5.48 -4.77 6.53
C ARG A 16 -4.79 -5.83 7.35
N TRP A 17 -5.38 -6.16 8.49
CA TRP A 17 -4.92 -7.24 9.34
C TRP A 17 -6.07 -8.13 9.78
N SER A 18 -5.74 -9.36 10.15
CA SER A 18 -6.71 -10.32 10.68
C SER A 18 -6.26 -10.87 12.04
N PRO A 19 -7.12 -10.81 13.07
CA PRO A 19 -6.90 -11.50 14.34
C PRO A 19 -7.22 -13.00 14.30
N ASP A 20 -7.96 -13.45 13.28
CA ASP A 20 -8.74 -14.70 13.27
C ASP A 20 -8.39 -15.59 12.07
N ARG A 21 -7.10 -15.60 11.71
CA ARG A 21 -6.51 -16.44 10.65
C ARG A 21 -7.15 -16.24 9.27
N GLY A 22 -7.57 -15.01 8.99
CA GLY A 22 -8.15 -14.60 7.72
C GLY A 22 -9.66 -14.76 7.63
N SER A 23 -10.35 -15.07 8.73
CA SER A 23 -11.83 -15.15 8.73
C SER A 23 -12.46 -13.76 8.59
N SER A 24 -11.83 -12.74 9.18
CA SER A 24 -12.18 -11.34 9.02
C SER A 24 -10.93 -10.47 8.88
N PHE A 25 -11.08 -9.34 8.18
CA PHE A 25 -10.03 -8.35 8.01
C PHE A 25 -10.50 -6.98 8.49
N ARG A 26 -9.62 -6.28 9.19
CA ARG A 26 -9.82 -4.91 9.65
C ARG A 26 -8.81 -4.01 8.95
N GLU A 27 -9.26 -2.88 8.43
CA GLU A 27 -8.39 -1.90 7.79
C GLU A 27 -7.46 -1.25 8.82
N ILE A 28 -6.17 -1.18 8.50
CA ILE A 28 -5.19 -0.37 9.21
C ILE A 28 -5.17 1.01 8.58
N VAL A 29 -4.96 1.05 7.26
CA VAL A 29 -4.88 2.28 6.49
C VAL A 29 -5.23 2.05 5.04
N ARG A 30 -5.81 3.07 4.41
CA ARG A 30 -5.92 3.23 2.97
C ARG A 30 -5.25 4.54 2.59
N GLN A 31 -4.29 4.49 1.67
CA GLN A 31 -3.59 5.67 1.18
C GLN A 31 -3.66 5.73 -0.33
N GLN A 32 -3.81 6.94 -0.84
CA GLN A 32 -3.75 7.26 -2.25
C GLN A 32 -2.62 8.25 -2.49
N TRP A 33 -1.76 7.95 -3.46
CA TRP A 33 -0.63 8.79 -3.84
C TRP A 33 -0.60 9.06 -5.34
N ASN A 34 -0.28 10.30 -5.70
CA ASN A 34 -0.13 10.72 -7.09
C ASN A 34 1.35 10.69 -7.47
N PHE A 35 1.77 9.64 -8.16
CA PHE A 35 3.12 9.57 -8.70
C PHE A 35 3.28 10.55 -9.85
N SER A 36 4.34 11.34 -9.82
CA SER A 36 4.70 12.24 -10.92
C SER A 36 6.19 12.51 -10.93
N SER A 37 6.83 12.35 -12.09
CA SER A 37 8.24 12.70 -12.28
C SER A 37 8.37 14.21 -12.58
N PRO A 38 9.35 14.93 -12.00
CA PRO A 38 10.47 14.40 -11.20
C PRO A 38 10.21 14.35 -9.68
N ASP A 39 9.25 15.11 -9.17
CA ASP A 39 9.20 15.46 -7.74
C ASP A 39 8.45 14.45 -6.84
N GLY A 40 7.59 13.61 -7.41
CA GLY A 40 6.71 12.69 -6.70
C GLY A 40 6.92 11.24 -7.12
N THR A 41 8.16 10.79 -7.29
CA THR A 41 8.49 9.44 -7.78
C THR A 41 8.55 8.38 -6.68
N ARG A 42 8.50 8.77 -5.41
CA ARG A 42 8.59 7.85 -4.26
C ARG A 42 7.52 8.16 -3.22
N GLU A 43 7.04 7.10 -2.60
CA GLU A 43 6.11 7.15 -1.47
C GLU A 43 6.67 6.26 -0.36
N THR A 44 6.87 6.84 0.82
CA THR A 44 7.38 6.14 2.01
C THR A 44 6.51 6.51 3.19
N GLU A 45 5.99 5.48 3.86
CA GLU A 45 5.11 5.61 5.02
C GLU A 45 5.64 4.75 6.16
N ASP A 46 5.44 5.21 7.39
CA ASP A 46 5.77 4.49 8.62
C ASP A 46 4.59 4.59 9.60
N TYR A 47 4.03 3.45 9.99
CA TYR A 47 2.83 3.36 10.81
C TYR A 47 3.12 2.60 12.10
N ALA A 48 3.08 3.32 13.23
CA ALA A 48 3.04 2.71 14.54
C ALA A 48 1.57 2.35 14.89
N VAL A 49 1.29 1.06 15.08
CA VAL A 49 -0.06 0.55 15.31
C VAL A 49 -0.09 -0.41 16.49
N ASP A 50 -1.14 -0.32 17.30
CA ASP A 50 -1.39 -1.25 18.41
C ASP A 50 -2.42 -2.29 17.98
N LEU A 51 -1.93 -3.44 17.48
CA LEU A 51 -2.76 -4.51 16.94
C LEU A 51 -2.56 -5.80 17.75
N SER A 52 -3.64 -6.29 18.35
CA SER A 52 -3.63 -7.53 19.13
C SER A 52 -3.85 -8.76 18.26
N ASN A 53 -3.09 -9.84 18.49
CA ASN A 53 -3.29 -11.15 17.86
C ASN A 53 -3.18 -11.14 16.32
N VAL A 54 -2.28 -10.33 15.74
CA VAL A 54 -2.08 -10.30 14.29
C VAL A 54 -1.67 -11.69 13.79
N THR A 55 -2.50 -12.29 12.93
CA THR A 55 -2.23 -13.59 12.30
C THR A 55 -1.95 -13.48 10.81
N LEU A 56 -2.53 -12.48 10.14
CA LEU A 56 -2.27 -12.16 8.74
C LEU A 56 -2.20 -10.64 8.55
N LEU A 57 -1.34 -10.23 7.64
CA LEU A 57 -1.26 -8.89 7.09
C LEU A 57 -1.57 -8.98 5.59
N ASP A 58 -2.52 -8.16 5.13
CA ASP A 58 -2.98 -8.14 3.75
C ASP A 58 -2.70 -6.75 3.16
N LEU A 59 -1.87 -6.72 2.12
CA LEU A 59 -1.57 -5.52 1.35
C LEU A 59 -2.20 -5.67 -0.04
N THR A 60 -3.20 -4.86 -0.33
CA THR A 60 -3.80 -4.74 -1.65
C THR A 60 -3.36 -3.44 -2.29
N ILE A 61 -2.90 -3.50 -3.54
CA ILE A 61 -2.48 -2.31 -4.31
C ILE A 61 -3.37 -2.21 -5.54
N GLU A 62 -4.02 -1.06 -5.70
CA GLU A 62 -4.66 -0.63 -6.95
C GLU A 62 -3.65 0.24 -7.71
N PRO A 63 -3.01 -0.28 -8.77
CA PRO A 63 -1.88 0.38 -9.41
C PRO A 63 -2.22 1.74 -10.02
N ASP A 64 -3.43 1.91 -10.53
CA ASP A 64 -3.90 3.18 -11.06
C ASP A 64 -5.42 3.25 -10.92
N LYS A 65 -5.90 4.21 -10.12
CA LYS A 65 -7.33 4.50 -9.92
C LYS A 65 -8.06 4.85 -11.22
N GLU A 66 -7.31 5.33 -12.22
CA GLU A 66 -7.87 5.81 -13.48
C GLU A 66 -7.71 4.79 -14.62
N ASN A 67 -6.79 3.81 -14.51
CA ASN A 67 -6.43 2.91 -15.60
C ASN A 67 -6.22 1.44 -15.17
N CYS A 68 -7.00 0.54 -15.77
CA CYS A 68 -6.98 -0.88 -15.43
C CYS A 68 -5.71 -1.65 -15.90
N LYS A 69 -4.80 -1.03 -16.68
CA LYS A 69 -3.60 -1.67 -17.23
C LYS A 69 -2.29 -1.14 -16.67
N ALA A 70 -2.29 -0.64 -15.44
CA ALA A 70 -1.08 -0.19 -14.76
C ALA A 70 -0.41 -1.32 -13.95
N ARG A 71 0.90 -1.17 -13.71
CA ARG A 71 1.70 -2.03 -12.84
C ARG A 71 2.17 -1.23 -11.64
N ALA A 72 2.07 -1.81 -10.46
CA ALA A 72 2.68 -1.28 -9.25
C ALA A 72 3.92 -2.09 -8.84
N SER A 73 4.88 -1.42 -8.21
CA SER A 73 6.13 -2.00 -7.72
C SER A 73 6.29 -1.64 -6.24
N LEU A 74 6.38 -2.66 -5.37
CA LEU A 74 6.72 -2.46 -3.96
C LEU A 74 8.21 -2.70 -3.77
N LEU A 75 8.97 -1.63 -3.50
CA LEU A 75 10.42 -1.74 -3.35
C LEU A 75 10.81 -2.26 -1.97
N SER A 76 10.06 -1.92 -0.92
CA SER A 76 10.26 -2.52 0.40
C SER A 76 9.01 -2.50 1.26
N LEU A 77 8.86 -3.55 2.07
CA LEU A 77 7.93 -3.67 3.20
C LEU A 77 8.71 -4.23 4.37
N ARG A 78 8.60 -3.58 5.54
CA ARG A 78 9.32 -3.96 6.76
C ARG A 78 8.34 -4.01 7.91
N LEU A 79 8.53 -4.98 8.79
CA LEU A 79 7.81 -5.14 10.05
C LEU A 79 8.86 -5.10 11.18
N ALA A 80 8.55 -4.41 12.27
CA ALA A 80 9.42 -4.25 13.44
C ALA A 80 9.04 -5.23 14.54
#